data_AF-A0A978SR50-F1
#
_entry.id   AF-A0A978SR50-F1
#
_cell.length_a   1.000
_cell.length_b   1.000
_cell.length_c   1.000
_cell.angle_alpha   90.00
_cell.angle_beta   90.00
_cell.angle_gamma   90.00
#
_symmetry.space_group_name_H-M   'P 1'
#
loop_
_entity.id
_entity.type
_entity.pdbx_description
1 polymer ?
#
loop_
_entity_poly.entity_id
_entity_poly.type
_entity_poly.pdbx_seq_one_letter_code
_entity_poly.pdbx_strand_id
1 'polypeptide(L)' 'MGISCVNLQGANLTRANLRHVNLRWANLRQANLQWADLRGADLSWANLEGANLTKLAEFPSRLCGGDG' A
#
# COMPACT_ATOMS: atom_id res chain seq x y z
N MET A 1 -17.81 1.50 9.96
CA MET A 1 -16.88 1.00 11.00
C MET A 1 -15.46 1.18 10.45
N GLY A 2 -14.80 2.29 10.77
CA GLY A 2 -13.47 2.62 10.25
C GLY A 2 -12.38 1.98 11.11
N ILE A 3 -11.31 1.50 10.48
CA ILE A 3 -10.17 0.81 11.13
C ILE A 3 -9.11 1.79 11.67
N SER A 4 -9.55 2.98 12.09
CA SER A 4 -8.71 4.14 12.42
C SER A 4 -7.83 4.00 13.67
N CYS A 5 -7.80 2.84 14.32
CA CYS A 5 -6.92 2.56 15.47
C CYS A 5 -6.36 1.13 15.40
N VAL A 6 -6.17 0.57 14.22
CA VAL A 6 -5.70 -0.82 14.10
C VAL A 6 -4.18 -0.87 14.15
N ASN A 7 -3.67 -1.75 15.03
CA ASN A 7 -2.27 -2.11 15.06
C ASN A 7 -2.00 -3.21 14.02
N LEU A 8 -1.37 -2.82 12.92
CA LEU A 8 -0.93 -3.66 11.80
C LEU A 8 0.60 -3.76 11.76
N GLN A 9 1.26 -3.56 12.90
CA GLN A 9 2.71 -3.69 12.99
C GLN A 9 3.15 -5.10 12.56
N GLY A 10 4.05 -5.19 11.59
CA GLY A 10 4.53 -6.46 11.03
C GLY A 10 3.48 -7.24 10.24
N ALA A 11 2.29 -6.66 9.96
CA ALA A 11 1.25 -7.35 9.23
C ALA A 11 1.66 -7.62 7.78
N ASN A 12 1.32 -8.81 7.27
CA ASN A 12 1.50 -9.14 5.86
C ASN A 12 0.24 -8.77 5.06
N LEU A 13 0.30 -7.63 4.38
CA LEU A 13 -0.73 -7.06 3.52
C LEU A 13 -0.32 -7.14 2.03
N THR A 14 0.51 -8.12 1.68
CA THR A 14 0.97 -8.32 0.31
C THR A 14 -0.25 -8.57 -0.61
N ARG A 15 -0.38 -7.78 -1.69
CA ARG A 15 -1.54 -7.79 -2.63
C ARG A 15 -2.89 -7.48 -1.96
N ALA A 16 -2.92 -6.89 -0.77
CA ALA A 16 -4.17 -6.52 -0.13
C ALA A 16 -4.89 -5.42 -0.93
N ASN A 17 -6.21 -5.55 -1.07
CA ASN A 17 -7.06 -4.50 -1.61
C ASN A 17 -7.45 -3.54 -0.48
N LEU A 18 -6.77 -2.40 -0.40
CA LEU A 18 -6.97 -1.35 0.60
C LEU A 18 -7.56 -0.07 -0.02
N ARG A 19 -8.25 -0.21 -1.16
CA ARG A 19 -8.83 0.93 -1.88
C ARG A 19 -9.91 1.61 -1.05
N HIS A 20 -9.87 2.93 -0.99
CA HIS A 20 -10.82 3.75 -0.23
C HIS A 20 -10.93 3.40 1.26
N VAL A 21 -9.93 2.70 1.82
CA VAL A 21 -9.92 2.33 3.24
C VAL A 21 -9.39 3.50 4.07
N ASN A 22 -10.07 3.77 5.19
CA ASN A 22 -9.60 4.73 6.19
C ASN A 22 -8.62 4.05 7.15
N LEU A 23 -7.33 4.23 6.89
CA LEU A 23 -6.19 3.81 7.72
C LEU A 23 -5.60 4.98 8.51
N ARG A 24 -6.39 6.03 8.75
CA ARG A 24 -5.94 7.18 9.51
C ARG A 24 -5.50 6.74 10.91
N TRP A 25 -4.33 7.18 11.36
CA TRP A 25 -3.71 6.77 12.64
C TRP A 25 -3.36 5.27 12.77
N ALA A 26 -3.41 4.49 11.69
CA ALA A 26 -3.04 3.08 11.74
C ALA A 26 -1.55 2.90 12.04
N ASN A 27 -1.19 1.91 12.85
CA ASN A 27 0.21 1.53 13.06
C ASN A 27 0.59 0.45 12.06
N LEU A 28 1.32 0.81 11.00
CA LEU A 28 1.81 -0.07 9.93
C LEU A 28 3.33 -0.29 10.03
N ARG A 29 3.93 -0.10 11.22
CA ARG A 29 5.38 -0.28 11.43
C ARG A 29 5.83 -1.65 10.94
N GLN A 30 6.86 -1.73 10.12
CA GLN A 30 7.37 -2.99 9.56
C GLN A 30 6.32 -3.84 8.80
N ALA A 31 5.16 -3.28 8.43
CA ALA A 31 4.14 -4.02 7.68
C ALA A 31 4.61 -4.28 6.25
N ASN A 32 4.26 -5.43 5.70
CA ASN A 32 4.51 -5.76 4.30
C ASN A 32 3.30 -5.36 3.44
N LEU A 33 3.39 -4.24 2.73
CA LEU A 33 2.38 -3.70 1.81
C LEU A 33 2.77 -3.92 0.35
N GLN A 34 3.63 -4.90 0.07
CA GLN A 34 4.06 -5.21 -1.29
C GLN A 34 2.86 -5.48 -2.20
N TRP A 35 2.80 -4.78 -3.34
CA TRP A 35 1.69 -4.91 -4.30
C TRP A 35 0.29 -4.60 -3.74
N ALA A 36 0.17 -3.97 -2.57
CA ALA A 36 -1.12 -3.57 -2.03
C ALA A 36 -1.74 -2.43 -2.88
N ASP A 37 -3.05 -2.51 -3.12
CA ASP A 37 -3.79 -1.46 -3.82
C ASP A 37 -4.29 -0.43 -2.80
N LEU A 38 -3.55 0.68 -2.70
CA LEU A 38 -3.84 1.79 -1.79
C LEU A 38 -4.58 2.95 -2.49
N ARG A 39 -5.17 2.75 -3.68
CA ARG A 39 -5.85 3.83 -4.42
C ARG A 39 -7.02 4.38 -3.62
N GLY A 40 -6.95 5.67 -3.28
CA GLY A 40 -7.97 6.35 -2.47
C GLY A 40 -7.94 6.02 -0.97
N ALA A 41 -6.94 5.26 -0.49
CA ALA A 41 -6.78 4.99 0.93
C ALA A 41 -6.36 6.27 1.69
N ASP A 42 -6.98 6.51 2.86
CA ASP A 42 -6.56 7.58 3.76
C ASP A 42 -5.54 7.04 4.76
N LEU A 43 -4.27 7.35 4.55
CA LEU A 43 -3.14 7.00 5.42
C LEU A 43 -2.70 8.18 6.29
N SER A 44 -3.53 9.22 6.43
CA SER A 44 -3.16 10.41 7.21
C SER A 44 -2.81 10.02 8.65
N TRP A 45 -1.67 10.48 9.16
CA TRP A 45 -1.20 10.16 10.52
C TRP A 45 -0.87 8.67 10.77
N ALA A 46 -0.83 7.82 9.74
CA ALA A 46 -0.42 6.43 9.89
C ALA A 46 1.10 6.31 10.14
N ASN A 47 1.51 5.38 11.00
CA ASN A 47 2.92 5.08 11.21
C ASN A 47 3.40 4.02 10.21
N LEU A 48 4.20 4.42 9.22
CA LEU A 48 4.75 3.56 8.16
C LEU A 48 6.25 3.23 8.35
N GLU A 49 6.81 3.47 9.52
CA GLU A 49 8.24 3.27 9.78
C GLU A 49 8.64 1.81 9.49
N GLY A 50 9.58 1.61 8.57
CA GLY A 50 10.03 0.28 8.12
C GLY A 50 9.01 -0.53 7.31
N ALA A 51 7.87 0.05 6.92
CA ALA A 51 6.87 -0.63 6.09
C ALA A 51 7.41 -0.89 4.67
N ASN A 52 7.21 -2.10 4.14
CA ASN A 52 7.59 -2.44 2.78
C ASN A 52 6.47 -2.06 1.80
N LEU A 53 6.63 -0.91 1.15
CA LEU A 53 5.69 -0.36 0.17
C LEU A 53 6.08 -0.67 -1.28
N THR A 54 6.79 -1.78 -1.55
CA THR A 54 7.20 -2.11 -2.94
C THR A 54 5.95 -2.18 -3.81
N LYS A 55 5.67 -1.11 -4.53
CA LYS A 55 4.67 -1.08 -5.59
C LYS A 55 5.26 -1.83 -6.76
N LEU A 56 4.38 -2.47 -7.52
CA LEU A 56 4.69 -2.82 -8.90
C LEU A 56 4.81 -1.49 -9.65
N ALA A 57 5.98 -0.85 -9.58
CA ALA A 57 6.27 0.36 -10.36
C ALA A 57 6.48 0.03 -11.84
N GLU A 58 6.52 -1.26 -12.20
CA GLU A 58 6.98 -1.70 -13.50
C GLU A 58 6.15 -2.89 -13.99
N PHE A 59 4.95 -2.62 -14.46
CA PHE A 59 4.79 -2.98 -15.86
C PHE A 59 5.49 -1.85 -16.60
N PRO A 60 6.69 -2.03 -17.20
CA PRO A 60 6.94 -1.30 -18.42
C PRO A 60 5.72 -1.62 -19.27
N SER A 61 4.81 -0.65 -19.41
CA SER A 61 3.90 -0.64 -20.53
C SER A 61 4.81 -0.92 -21.71
N ARG A 62 4.71 -2.14 -22.25
CA ARG A 62 5.41 -2.59 -23.45
C ARG A 62 5.46 -1.37 -24.38
N LEU A 63 6.64 -0.86 -24.73
CA LEU A 63 7.35 -1.36 -25.90
C LEU A 63 6.39 -2.07 -26.87
N CYS A 64 5.43 -1.31 -27.38
CA CYS A 64 4.88 -1.51 -28.71
C CYS A 64 4.81 -0.14 -29.40
N GLY A 65 6.00 0.39 -29.70
CA GLY A 65 6.24 1.44 -30.68
C GLY A 65 7.63 1.18 -31.21
N GLY A 66 7.75 0.15 -32.04
CA GLY A 66 8.96 -0.14 -32.79
C GLY A 66 9.29 1.02 -33.72
N ASP A 67 10.58 1.22 -33.92
CA ASP A 67 11.19 1.63 -35.17
C ASP A 67 10.26 1.59 -36.41
N GLY A 68 10.07 2.76 -37.03
CA GLY A 68 9.28 3.01 -38.24
C GLY A 68 9.03 4.50 -38.42
#